data_AF-A0A1T2L0Y7-F1
#
_entry.id   AF-A0A1T2L0Y7-F1
#
_cell.length_a   1.000
_cell.length_b   1.000
_cell.length_c   1.000
_cell.angle_alpha   90.00
_cell.angle_beta   90.00
_cell.angle_gamma   90.00
#
_symmetry.space_group_name_H-M   'P 1'
#
loop_
_entity.id
_entity.type
_entity.pdbx_description
1 polymer ?
#
loop_
_entity_poly.entity_id
_entity_poly.type
_entity_poly.pdbx_seq_one_letter_code
_entity_poly.pdbx_strand_id
1 'polypeptide(L)'
;REVGGLSNQLAAHMELDNPAHQKLVREFWDSPAIPEKAGYKAVDLFDAVHAGEVKAVWIMATNPVVSLPNADRVAEALQRCEHVIVSDAMSNTDTMAYANIKLPACTWGERDGTVTNSERRISRQRPFLPAAGNSMPDWWIISAVAHKMGFENHFQYSNSADIFMEHAALSGYQNNGDRLFDISAFAALGKKGYGTLQPTQWPLTASLDSKPFNSADFSTSDHKAQLIPVTPRPPMSKVNASMPFILNTGRVRDHWHTMTRTALSPRLSSHRFEPFVEIHPHDATTQSLQDGDLAEVFNHDGSVIVRVQVTDKQGAGSLFVPMHWTNEFSASGRVGALVAPNTDPISGQPESKHSVAAIRPYKTKWQGFILTRRDSLPLDYASYWTRSRGSEMWRYEIAGHDQPNDWAQRARSLLCKDENDVNWIEYFDRGTNQYRAARFEGNKLESCVFIGEQKTLPPRDWLVTLFVKKEITKSERVQLLSGKAPADQCDAGRTLCSCFSVGEKTILDAIRKDKLTSVEEVGEKLLCGTNCGSCIPELKELLGQAMEL
;
A
#
# COMPACT_ATOMS: atom_id res chain seq x y z
N ARG A 1 -14.36 -8.71 11.38
CA ARG A 1 -15.15 -8.03 12.42
C ARG A 1 -15.87 -9.07 13.27
N GLU A 2 -16.58 -9.96 12.61
CA GLU A 2 -17.35 -11.11 13.10
C GLU A 2 -16.59 -11.97 14.12
N VAL A 3 -15.29 -12.15 13.93
CA VAL A 3 -14.42 -12.97 14.79
C VAL A 3 -13.89 -12.27 16.06
N GLY A 4 -14.33 -11.03 16.36
CA GLY A 4 -13.88 -10.30 17.56
C GLY A 4 -12.52 -9.59 17.41
N GLY A 5 -12.23 -9.07 16.21
CA GLY A 5 -10.95 -8.40 15.90
C GLY A 5 -10.83 -6.94 16.36
N LEU A 6 -11.69 -6.46 17.27
CA LEU A 6 -11.68 -5.10 17.81
C LEU A 6 -11.40 -5.14 19.31
N SER A 7 -10.67 -4.16 19.84
CA SER A 7 -10.27 -4.15 21.26
C SER A 7 -11.43 -4.04 22.25
N ASN A 8 -12.62 -3.69 21.77
CA ASN A 8 -13.84 -3.51 22.55
C ASN A 8 -14.92 -4.58 22.25
N GLN A 9 -14.61 -5.64 21.49
CA GLN A 9 -15.60 -6.61 21.05
C GLN A 9 -15.13 -8.04 21.30
N LEU A 10 -16.04 -8.89 21.79
CA LEU A 10 -15.86 -10.34 21.83
C LEU A 10 -16.22 -10.97 20.46
N ALA A 11 -15.89 -12.25 20.27
CA ALA A 11 -16.27 -12.96 19.04
C ALA A 11 -17.79 -12.99 18.82
N ALA A 12 -18.22 -13.17 17.58
CA ALA A 12 -19.62 -13.28 17.15
C ALA A 12 -20.49 -12.06 17.51
N HIS A 13 -19.92 -10.86 17.35
CA HIS A 13 -20.57 -9.57 17.63
C HIS A 13 -21.09 -9.40 19.06
N MET A 14 -20.47 -10.08 20.02
CA MET A 14 -20.79 -9.88 21.43
C MET A 14 -20.05 -8.66 21.99
N GLU A 15 -20.80 -7.76 22.62
CA GLU A 15 -20.26 -6.59 23.32
C GLU A 15 -19.44 -6.99 24.55
N LEU A 16 -18.23 -6.44 24.66
CA LEU A 16 -17.29 -6.80 25.73
C LEU A 16 -17.70 -6.27 27.10
N ASP A 17 -18.40 -5.14 27.16
CA ASP A 17 -18.87 -4.50 28.40
C ASP A 17 -20.21 -5.08 28.91
N ASN A 18 -20.76 -6.08 28.22
CA ASN A 18 -21.98 -6.76 28.62
C ASN A 18 -21.67 -8.04 29.44
N PRO A 19 -22.02 -8.10 30.74
CA PRO A 19 -21.73 -9.26 31.59
C PRO A 19 -22.37 -10.57 31.12
N ALA A 20 -23.54 -10.51 30.46
CA ALA A 20 -24.18 -11.71 29.91
C ALA A 20 -23.36 -12.27 28.73
N HIS A 21 -22.86 -11.40 27.85
CA HIS A 21 -21.98 -11.81 26.75
C HIS A 21 -20.64 -12.37 27.26
N GLN A 22 -20.02 -11.73 28.24
CA GLN A 22 -18.81 -12.22 28.91
C GLN A 22 -19.03 -13.64 29.46
N LYS A 23 -20.17 -13.87 30.12
CA LYS A 23 -20.56 -15.19 30.65
C LYS A 23 -20.70 -16.21 29.54
N LEU A 24 -21.42 -15.89 28.45
CA LEU A 24 -21.63 -16.81 27.32
C LEU A 24 -20.31 -17.28 26.71
N VAL A 25 -19.39 -16.35 26.44
CA VAL A 25 -18.07 -16.68 25.86
C VAL A 25 -17.22 -17.47 26.85
N ARG A 26 -17.22 -17.08 28.12
CA ARG A 26 -16.49 -17.79 29.18
C ARG A 26 -16.96 -19.23 29.32
N GLU A 27 -18.27 -19.46 29.34
CA GLU A 27 -18.88 -20.80 29.45
C GLU A 27 -18.61 -21.63 28.19
N PHE A 28 -18.77 -21.04 26.99
CA PHE A 28 -18.58 -21.76 25.74
C PHE A 28 -17.14 -22.27 25.57
N TRP A 29 -16.14 -21.45 25.90
CA TRP A 29 -14.72 -21.82 25.78
C TRP A 29 -14.14 -22.51 27.01
N ASP A 30 -14.93 -22.67 28.08
CA ASP A 30 -14.45 -23.12 29.39
C ASP A 30 -13.22 -22.31 29.84
N SER A 31 -13.29 -20.99 29.67
CA SER A 31 -12.15 -20.11 29.90
C SER A 31 -12.04 -19.74 31.38
N PRO A 32 -10.86 -19.84 32.02
CA PRO A 32 -10.69 -19.46 33.42
C PRO A 32 -10.86 -17.95 33.65
N ALA A 33 -10.71 -17.13 32.60
CA ALA A 33 -10.87 -15.69 32.65
C ALA A 33 -11.40 -15.15 31.31
N ILE A 34 -12.03 -13.97 31.35
CA ILE A 34 -12.40 -13.21 30.15
C ILE A 34 -12.08 -11.74 30.43
N PRO A 35 -11.64 -10.95 29.44
CA PRO A 35 -11.48 -9.51 29.63
C PRO A 35 -12.81 -8.86 30.03
N GLU A 36 -12.75 -7.99 31.03
CA GLU A 36 -13.91 -7.24 31.54
C GLU A 36 -13.88 -5.77 31.10
N LYS A 37 -12.81 -5.34 30.43
CA LYS A 37 -12.60 -3.97 29.95
C LYS A 37 -11.98 -3.99 28.56
N ALA A 38 -12.34 -2.99 27.76
CA ALA A 38 -11.76 -2.79 26.44
C ALA A 38 -10.25 -2.59 26.52
N GLY A 39 -9.52 -3.22 25.60
CA GLY A 39 -8.12 -2.95 25.38
C GLY A 39 -7.89 -1.62 24.64
N TYR A 40 -6.64 -1.20 24.55
CA TYR A 40 -6.26 0.01 23.82
C TYR A 40 -6.71 -0.05 22.36
N LYS A 41 -7.20 1.09 21.84
CA LYS A 41 -7.39 1.28 20.40
C LYS A 41 -6.03 1.43 19.73
N ALA A 42 -5.97 1.31 18.40
CA ALA A 42 -4.70 1.23 17.68
C ALA A 42 -3.75 2.41 17.94
N VAL A 43 -4.24 3.66 18.00
CA VAL A 43 -3.39 4.83 18.29
C VAL A 43 -2.93 4.79 19.75
N ASP A 44 -3.86 4.64 20.69
CA ASP A 44 -3.58 4.59 22.14
C ASP A 44 -2.62 3.44 22.51
N LEU A 45 -2.69 2.32 21.78
CA LEU A 45 -1.82 1.16 21.99
C LEU A 45 -0.35 1.54 21.83
N PHE A 46 0.00 2.31 20.79
CA PHE A 46 1.40 2.69 20.56
C PHE A 46 1.86 3.80 21.51
N ASP A 47 0.97 4.63 22.03
CA ASP A 47 1.29 5.51 23.15
C ASP A 47 1.58 4.71 24.43
N ALA A 48 0.79 3.68 24.73
CA ALA A 48 1.02 2.79 25.88
C ALA A 48 2.32 1.98 25.74
N VAL A 49 2.65 1.53 24.53
CA VAL A 49 3.97 0.90 24.24
C VAL A 49 5.09 1.90 24.47
N HIS A 50 4.97 3.12 23.94
CA HIS A 50 5.98 4.16 24.11
C HIS A 50 6.18 4.56 25.58
N ALA A 51 5.11 4.55 26.38
CA ALA A 51 5.13 4.82 27.82
C ALA A 51 5.67 3.64 28.66
N GLY A 52 5.85 2.45 28.07
CA GLY A 52 6.30 1.25 28.76
C GLY A 52 5.20 0.50 29.55
N GLU A 53 3.93 0.88 29.38
CA GLU A 53 2.78 0.17 29.94
C GLU A 53 2.55 -1.17 29.23
N VAL A 54 2.69 -1.17 27.90
CA VAL A 54 2.67 -2.37 27.07
C VAL A 54 4.10 -2.78 26.73
N LYS A 55 4.52 -3.93 27.23
CA LYS A 55 5.90 -4.45 27.09
C LYS A 55 6.07 -5.48 25.97
N ALA A 56 4.97 -6.09 25.55
CA ALA A 56 4.95 -7.06 24.47
C ALA A 56 3.82 -6.71 23.49
N VAL A 57 4.15 -6.67 22.21
CA VAL A 57 3.19 -6.43 21.12
C VAL A 57 3.38 -7.46 20.02
N TRP A 58 2.28 -8.12 19.63
CA TRP A 58 2.26 -9.04 18.49
C TRP A 58 1.48 -8.42 17.34
N ILE A 59 2.20 -8.03 16.30
CA ILE A 59 1.68 -7.42 15.08
C ILE A 59 1.53 -8.50 14.01
N MET A 60 0.30 -8.68 13.51
CA MET A 60 -0.01 -9.71 12.52
C MET A 60 -0.53 -9.08 11.22
N ALA A 61 0.17 -9.32 10.11
CA ALA A 61 -0.20 -8.91 8.76
C ALA A 61 -0.55 -7.41 8.58
N THR A 62 0.18 -6.53 9.27
CA THR A 62 0.02 -5.07 9.17
C THR A 62 1.36 -4.35 9.34
N ASN A 63 1.46 -3.11 8.84
CA ASN A 63 2.69 -2.31 8.84
C ASN A 63 2.44 -0.92 9.51
N PRO A 64 2.21 -0.88 10.83
CA PRO A 64 1.82 0.33 11.57
C PRO A 64 2.83 1.47 11.49
N VAL A 65 4.13 1.19 11.30
CA VAL A 65 5.18 2.21 11.07
C VAL A 65 4.98 2.99 9.76
N VAL A 66 4.01 2.61 8.93
CA VAL A 66 3.59 3.36 7.74
C VAL A 66 2.13 3.79 7.83
N SER A 67 1.24 2.89 8.25
CA SER A 67 -0.20 3.07 8.09
C SER A 67 -0.90 3.82 9.22
N LEU A 68 -0.25 4.01 10.38
CA LEU A 68 -0.81 4.75 11.50
C LEU A 68 -0.43 6.23 11.47
N PRO A 69 -1.24 7.12 12.08
CA PRO A 69 -0.86 8.50 12.30
C PRO A 69 0.38 8.59 13.20
N ASN A 70 1.12 9.69 13.10
CA ASN A 70 2.37 9.91 13.80
C ASN A 70 3.31 8.69 13.69
N ALA A 71 3.52 8.25 12.44
CA ALA A 71 4.18 6.99 12.14
C ALA A 71 5.62 6.88 12.70
N ASP A 72 6.29 8.01 12.91
CA ASP A 72 7.63 8.05 13.52
C ASP A 72 7.58 7.80 15.03
N ARG A 73 6.57 8.32 15.74
CA ARG A 73 6.32 7.96 17.13
C ARG A 73 6.00 6.47 17.31
N VAL A 74 5.30 5.86 16.35
CA VAL A 74 5.06 4.41 16.33
C VAL A 74 6.38 3.64 16.18
N ALA A 75 7.27 4.08 15.31
CA ALA A 75 8.61 3.50 15.18
C ALA A 75 9.41 3.61 16.48
N GLU A 76 9.41 4.79 17.12
CA GLU A 76 10.06 5.00 18.42
C GLU A 76 9.47 4.10 19.52
N ALA A 77 8.14 3.94 19.55
CA ALA A 77 7.46 3.04 20.47
C ALA A 77 7.96 1.60 20.31
N LEU A 78 8.00 1.10 19.08
CA LEU A 78 8.48 -0.25 18.78
C LEU A 78 9.96 -0.43 19.10
N GLN A 79 10.79 0.58 18.88
CA GLN A 79 12.21 0.54 19.25
C GLN A 79 12.42 0.39 20.77
N ARG A 80 11.49 0.93 21.59
CA ARG A 80 11.54 0.87 23.06
C ARG A 80 10.87 -0.36 23.65
N CYS A 81 9.97 -0.99 22.92
CA CYS A 81 9.20 -2.14 23.39
C CYS A 81 10.12 -3.33 23.70
N GLU A 82 9.89 -4.01 24.84
CA GLU A 82 10.74 -5.14 25.27
C GLU A 82 10.63 -6.32 24.30
N HIS A 83 9.41 -6.59 23.78
CA HIS A 83 9.12 -7.68 22.88
C HIS A 83 8.18 -7.28 21.74
N VAL A 84 8.74 -7.13 20.54
CA VAL A 84 8.02 -6.93 19.28
C VAL A 84 8.02 -8.23 18.49
N ILE A 85 6.83 -8.81 18.31
CA ILE A 85 6.61 -10.01 17.51
C ILE A 85 5.89 -9.59 16.23
N VAL A 86 6.41 -9.99 15.07
CA VAL A 86 5.78 -9.71 13.77
C VAL A 86 5.51 -11.02 13.03
N SER A 87 4.24 -11.28 12.72
CA SER A 87 3.78 -12.36 11.83
C SER A 87 3.42 -11.75 10.48
N ASP A 88 4.21 -12.00 9.44
CA ASP A 88 3.97 -11.47 8.10
C ASP A 88 4.49 -12.43 7.02
N ALA A 89 3.96 -12.31 5.81
CA ALA A 89 4.44 -13.04 4.64
C ALA A 89 5.63 -12.35 3.97
N MET A 90 5.89 -11.08 4.31
CA MET A 90 6.96 -10.26 3.72
C MET A 90 8.12 -10.13 4.70
N SER A 91 9.33 -10.45 4.23
CA SER A 91 10.55 -10.37 5.04
C SER A 91 10.98 -8.94 5.36
N ASN A 92 10.59 -7.99 4.50
CA ASN A 92 11.01 -6.60 4.58
C ASN A 92 9.79 -5.68 4.61
N THR A 93 9.53 -5.10 5.78
CA THR A 93 8.58 -4.00 5.98
C THR A 93 9.17 -3.06 7.03
N ASP A 94 8.69 -1.83 7.07
CA ASP A 94 9.14 -0.81 8.02
C ASP A 94 8.91 -1.26 9.46
N THR A 95 7.81 -1.95 9.73
CA THR A 95 7.52 -2.54 11.05
C THR A 95 8.42 -3.73 11.34
N MET A 96 8.72 -4.57 10.36
CA MET A 96 9.59 -5.75 10.51
C MET A 96 11.03 -5.37 10.92
N ALA A 97 11.45 -4.12 10.66
CA ALA A 97 12.75 -3.60 11.10
C ALA A 97 12.90 -3.55 12.63
N TYR A 98 11.78 -3.49 13.36
CA TYR A 98 11.75 -3.40 14.84
C TYR A 98 11.42 -4.74 15.52
N ALA A 99 11.16 -5.80 14.76
CA ALA A 99 10.77 -7.09 15.30
C ALA A 99 11.94 -7.80 16.02
N ASN A 100 11.74 -8.19 17.28
CA ASN A 100 12.64 -9.12 17.97
C ASN A 100 12.39 -10.56 17.54
N ILE A 101 11.12 -10.92 17.27
CA ILE A 101 10.70 -12.24 16.81
C ILE A 101 9.95 -12.09 15.49
N LYS A 102 10.39 -12.83 14.47
CA LYS A 102 9.80 -12.83 13.13
C LYS A 102 9.19 -14.20 12.86
N LEU A 103 7.89 -14.23 12.58
CA LEU A 103 7.12 -15.44 12.34
C LEU A 103 6.65 -15.45 10.87
N PRO A 104 7.21 -16.31 10.00
CA PRO A 104 6.83 -16.33 8.59
C PRO A 104 5.41 -16.88 8.44
N ALA A 105 4.50 -16.05 7.94
CA ALA A 105 3.09 -16.38 7.78
C ALA A 105 2.75 -16.71 6.32
N CYS A 106 1.83 -17.66 6.10
CA CYS A 106 1.31 -17.93 4.75
C CYS A 106 0.67 -16.68 4.13
N THR A 107 0.78 -16.49 2.80
CA THR A 107 0.08 -15.43 2.06
C THR A 107 -1.24 -15.89 1.44
N TRP A 108 -2.00 -14.99 0.80
CA TRP A 108 -3.35 -15.25 0.27
C TRP A 108 -3.47 -16.53 -0.57
N GLY A 109 -2.54 -16.81 -1.48
CA GLY A 109 -2.60 -17.99 -2.35
C GLY A 109 -2.29 -19.32 -1.66
N GLU A 110 -1.77 -19.27 -0.44
CA GLU A 110 -1.30 -20.40 0.36
C GLU A 110 -2.25 -20.70 1.53
N ARG A 111 -3.11 -19.74 1.89
CA ARG A 111 -4.03 -19.83 3.03
C ARG A 111 -5.26 -20.67 2.69
N ASP A 112 -5.68 -21.42 3.70
CA ASP A 112 -6.96 -22.11 3.74
C ASP A 112 -7.87 -21.46 4.78
N GLY A 113 -9.07 -21.03 4.37
CA GLY A 113 -9.99 -20.34 5.27
C GLY A 113 -11.28 -19.87 4.61
N THR A 114 -11.90 -18.86 5.22
CA THR A 114 -13.01 -18.10 4.66
C THR A 114 -12.73 -16.60 4.70
N VAL A 115 -13.37 -15.84 3.83
CA VAL A 115 -13.35 -14.37 3.82
C VAL A 115 -14.76 -13.83 3.81
N THR A 116 -14.99 -12.76 4.57
CA THR A 116 -16.28 -12.04 4.60
C THR A 116 -16.11 -10.70 3.91
N ASN A 117 -16.88 -10.44 2.86
CA ASN A 117 -16.82 -9.18 2.12
C ASN A 117 -17.78 -8.11 2.69
N SER A 118 -17.80 -6.92 2.08
CA SER A 118 -18.59 -5.77 2.53
C SER A 118 -20.11 -6.00 2.53
N GLU A 119 -20.62 -6.94 1.72
CA GLU A 119 -22.03 -7.32 1.74
C GLU A 119 -22.32 -8.48 2.70
N ARG A 120 -21.40 -8.80 3.62
CA ARG A 120 -21.56 -9.89 4.62
C ARG A 120 -21.55 -11.29 4.00
N ARG A 121 -21.04 -11.45 2.78
CA ARG A 121 -20.93 -12.76 2.12
C ARG A 121 -19.65 -13.46 2.55
N ILE A 122 -19.83 -14.63 3.14
CA ILE A 122 -18.78 -15.58 3.51
C ILE A 122 -18.47 -16.42 2.29
N SER A 123 -17.21 -16.42 1.87
CA SER A 123 -16.72 -17.19 0.72
C SER A 123 -15.53 -18.05 1.11
N ARG A 124 -15.43 -19.23 0.51
CA ARG A 124 -14.35 -20.18 0.80
C ARG A 124 -13.06 -19.78 0.07
N GLN A 125 -11.99 -19.57 0.82
CA GLN A 125 -10.65 -19.33 0.29
C GLN A 125 -9.83 -20.62 0.31
N ARG A 126 -9.54 -21.17 -0.87
CA ARG A 126 -8.77 -22.41 -1.01
C ARG A 126 -7.32 -22.09 -1.42
N PRO A 127 -6.33 -22.80 -0.87
CA PRO A 127 -4.97 -22.66 -1.34
C PRO A 127 -4.86 -23.17 -2.78
N PHE A 128 -4.12 -22.44 -3.61
CA PHE A 128 -3.74 -22.86 -4.96
C PHE A 128 -2.22 -22.87 -5.17
N LEU A 129 -1.47 -22.53 -4.10
CA LEU A 129 -0.02 -22.64 -4.01
C LEU A 129 0.35 -23.38 -2.71
N PRO A 130 1.47 -24.13 -2.70
CA PRO A 130 2.04 -24.62 -1.45
C PRO A 130 2.56 -23.46 -0.61
N ALA A 131 2.66 -23.66 0.71
CA ALA A 131 3.29 -22.70 1.62
C ALA A 131 4.74 -22.41 1.20
N ALA A 132 5.16 -21.15 1.28
CA ALA A 132 6.51 -20.75 0.92
C ALA A 132 7.51 -21.10 2.04
N GLY A 133 8.50 -21.95 1.73
CA GLY A 133 9.51 -22.37 2.69
C GLY A 133 8.88 -23.00 3.94
N ASN A 134 9.16 -22.44 5.11
CA ASN A 134 8.61 -22.88 6.40
C ASN A 134 7.47 -21.99 6.90
N SER A 135 6.82 -21.21 6.03
CA SER A 135 5.71 -20.35 6.44
C SER A 135 4.53 -21.19 6.95
N MET A 136 3.90 -20.75 8.03
CA MET A 136 2.74 -21.42 8.60
C MET A 136 1.50 -20.50 8.58
N PRO A 137 0.27 -21.05 8.53
CA PRO A 137 -0.93 -20.23 8.67
C PRO A 137 -0.96 -19.51 10.03
N ASP A 138 -1.47 -18.29 10.08
CA ASP A 138 -1.54 -17.49 11.31
C ASP A 138 -2.21 -18.23 12.48
N TRP A 139 -3.30 -18.97 12.22
CA TRP A 139 -3.99 -19.76 13.25
C TRP A 139 -3.11 -20.86 13.85
N TRP A 140 -2.25 -21.46 13.04
CA TRP A 140 -1.32 -22.50 13.50
C TRP A 140 -0.25 -21.88 14.39
N ILE A 141 0.27 -20.72 13.99
CA ILE A 141 1.28 -19.98 14.77
C ILE A 141 0.70 -19.60 16.15
N ILE A 142 -0.52 -19.07 16.20
CA ILE A 142 -1.22 -18.76 17.46
C ILE A 142 -1.40 -20.04 18.30
N SER A 143 -1.87 -21.13 17.70
CA SER A 143 -2.08 -22.40 18.41
C SER A 143 -0.77 -22.93 18.99
N ALA A 144 0.32 -22.89 18.23
CA ALA A 144 1.64 -23.34 18.68
C ALA A 144 2.17 -22.52 19.87
N VAL A 145 1.96 -21.19 19.87
CA VAL A 145 2.29 -20.35 21.02
C VAL A 145 1.42 -20.70 22.23
N ALA A 146 0.10 -20.85 22.04
CA ALA A 146 -0.82 -21.24 23.11
C ALA A 146 -0.46 -22.60 23.73
N HIS A 147 -0.06 -23.57 22.92
CA HIS A 147 0.45 -24.87 23.39
C HIS A 147 1.66 -24.71 24.29
N LYS A 148 2.64 -23.88 23.89
CA LYS A 148 3.82 -23.58 24.72
C LYS A 148 3.50 -22.84 26.01
N MET A 149 2.38 -22.13 26.06
CA MET A 149 1.86 -21.49 27.27
C MET A 149 1.02 -22.43 28.15
N GLY A 150 0.82 -23.69 27.76
CA GLY A 150 0.08 -24.69 28.53
C GLY A 150 -1.41 -24.82 28.19
N PHE A 151 -1.89 -24.16 27.12
CA PHE A 151 -3.29 -24.20 26.68
C PHE A 151 -3.56 -25.22 25.56
N GLU A 152 -2.75 -26.27 25.46
CA GLU A 152 -2.86 -27.26 24.37
C GLU A 152 -4.25 -27.85 24.22
N ASN A 153 -4.93 -28.14 25.34
CA ASN A 153 -6.28 -28.71 25.34
C ASN A 153 -7.36 -27.77 24.77
N HIS A 154 -7.13 -26.45 24.73
CA HIS A 154 -8.07 -25.47 24.18
C HIS A 154 -7.76 -25.08 22.73
N PHE A 155 -6.60 -25.50 22.19
CA PHE A 155 -6.14 -25.14 20.85
C PHE A 155 -5.87 -26.38 19.98
N GLN A 156 -6.73 -27.39 20.06
CA GLN A 156 -6.58 -28.68 19.36
C GLN A 156 -7.06 -28.64 17.89
N TYR A 157 -6.78 -27.54 17.19
CA TYR A 157 -7.20 -27.37 15.80
C TYR A 157 -6.28 -28.12 14.85
N SER A 158 -6.85 -29.00 14.02
CA SER A 158 -6.10 -29.69 12.98
C SER A 158 -6.11 -28.91 11.66
N ASN A 159 -7.13 -28.09 11.43
CA ASN A 159 -7.33 -27.34 10.19
C ASN A 159 -8.31 -26.16 10.37
N SER A 160 -8.43 -25.31 9.34
CA SER A 160 -9.30 -24.11 9.39
C SER A 160 -10.79 -24.42 9.53
N ALA A 161 -11.25 -25.62 9.13
CA ALA A 161 -12.66 -26.02 9.27
C ALA A 161 -13.04 -26.17 10.74
N ASP A 162 -12.13 -26.70 11.56
CA ASP A 162 -12.38 -26.92 13.00
C ASP A 162 -12.68 -25.57 13.67
N ILE A 163 -11.85 -24.56 13.39
CA ILE A 163 -12.01 -23.18 13.88
C ILE A 163 -13.30 -22.55 13.35
N PHE A 164 -13.59 -22.72 12.06
CA PHE A 164 -14.80 -22.15 11.45
C PHE A 164 -16.09 -22.74 12.07
N MET A 165 -16.12 -24.05 12.28
CA MET A 165 -17.27 -24.73 12.91
C MET A 165 -17.43 -24.33 14.38
N GLU A 166 -16.32 -24.18 15.12
CA GLU A 166 -16.38 -23.67 16.50
C GLU A 166 -16.92 -22.24 16.54
N HIS A 167 -16.42 -21.35 15.68
CA HIS A 167 -16.91 -19.98 15.59
C HIS A 167 -18.40 -19.94 15.21
N ALA A 168 -18.83 -20.84 14.30
CA ALA A 168 -20.23 -20.97 13.94
C ALA A 168 -21.09 -21.45 15.11
N ALA A 169 -20.62 -22.43 15.87
CA ALA A 169 -21.30 -22.90 17.08
C ALA A 169 -21.43 -21.77 18.13
N LEU A 170 -20.36 -21.01 18.37
CA LEU A 170 -20.37 -19.87 19.28
C LEU A 170 -21.41 -18.82 18.86
N SER A 171 -21.54 -18.55 17.56
CA SER A 171 -22.51 -17.55 17.07
C SER A 171 -23.97 -17.89 17.43
N GLY A 172 -24.32 -19.18 17.44
CA GLY A 172 -25.66 -19.66 17.85
C GLY A 172 -25.81 -19.97 19.33
N TYR A 173 -24.70 -20.02 20.09
CA TYR A 173 -24.73 -20.41 21.51
C TYR A 173 -25.58 -19.43 22.33
N GLN A 174 -26.73 -19.93 22.81
CA GLN A 174 -27.75 -19.14 23.50
C GLN A 174 -28.09 -17.82 22.78
N ASN A 175 -28.14 -17.84 21.44
CA ASN A 175 -28.48 -16.64 20.67
C ASN A 175 -29.98 -16.35 20.71
N ASN A 176 -30.82 -17.38 20.52
CA ASN A 176 -32.29 -17.29 20.59
C ASN A 176 -32.93 -16.18 19.73
N GLY A 177 -32.20 -15.63 18.75
CA GLY A 177 -32.62 -14.49 17.92
C GLY A 177 -32.22 -13.11 18.45
N ASP A 178 -31.57 -13.02 19.62
CA ASP A 178 -31.20 -11.76 20.27
C ASP A 178 -30.08 -11.01 19.52
N ARG A 179 -29.17 -11.74 18.87
CA ARG A 179 -28.06 -11.17 18.10
C ARG A 179 -28.22 -11.49 16.62
N LEU A 180 -28.10 -10.44 15.80
CA LEU A 180 -28.26 -10.54 14.36
C LEU A 180 -27.20 -11.42 13.69
N PHE A 181 -25.96 -11.45 14.19
CA PHE A 181 -24.93 -12.31 13.62
C PHE A 181 -25.12 -13.74 14.12
N ASP A 182 -25.53 -14.61 13.20
CA ASP A 182 -25.68 -16.04 13.43
C ASP A 182 -25.28 -16.79 12.16
N ILE A 183 -24.37 -17.75 12.30
CA ILE A 183 -23.97 -18.67 11.23
C ILE A 183 -23.99 -20.12 11.72
N SER A 184 -24.76 -20.41 12.77
CA SER A 184 -24.84 -21.69 13.47
C SER A 184 -25.29 -22.85 12.58
N ALA A 185 -25.94 -22.56 11.44
CA ALA A 185 -26.20 -23.54 10.39
C ALA A 185 -24.92 -24.23 9.89
N PHE A 186 -23.75 -23.61 10.06
CA PHE A 186 -22.46 -24.19 9.66
C PHE A 186 -21.73 -24.94 10.78
N ALA A 187 -22.25 -24.97 12.01
CA ALA A 187 -21.58 -25.60 13.16
C ALA A 187 -21.33 -27.11 12.96
N ALA A 188 -22.20 -27.80 12.22
CA ALA A 188 -22.12 -29.24 11.95
C ALA A 188 -21.77 -29.57 10.48
N LEU A 189 -21.20 -28.61 9.74
CA LEU A 189 -20.96 -28.74 8.29
C LEU A 189 -19.95 -29.84 7.93
N GLY A 190 -19.03 -30.14 8.86
CA GLY A 190 -17.93 -31.08 8.68
C GLY A 190 -16.92 -30.64 7.61
N LYS A 191 -15.80 -31.35 7.52
CA LYS A 191 -14.70 -31.00 6.59
C LYS A 191 -15.15 -30.99 5.12
N LYS A 192 -15.99 -31.96 4.73
CA LYS A 192 -16.52 -32.07 3.36
C LYS A 192 -17.40 -30.86 3.00
N GLY A 193 -18.37 -30.53 3.86
CA GLY A 193 -19.28 -29.41 3.61
C GLY A 193 -18.52 -28.08 3.61
N TYR A 194 -17.56 -27.90 4.52
CA TYR A 194 -16.70 -26.71 4.55
C TYR A 194 -15.85 -26.59 3.27
N GLY A 195 -15.33 -27.72 2.78
CA GLY A 195 -14.60 -27.79 1.52
C GLY A 195 -15.43 -27.38 0.30
N THR A 196 -16.75 -27.61 0.33
CA THR A 196 -17.68 -27.27 -0.76
C THR A 196 -18.57 -26.05 -0.46
N LEU A 197 -18.24 -25.28 0.58
CA LEU A 197 -19.02 -24.13 1.02
C LEU A 197 -19.25 -23.15 -0.15
N GLN A 198 -20.53 -22.85 -0.40
CA GLN A 198 -20.94 -21.87 -1.40
C GLN A 198 -20.94 -20.47 -0.80
N PRO A 199 -20.69 -19.42 -1.59
CA PRO A 199 -20.72 -18.04 -1.12
C PRO A 199 -22.08 -17.67 -0.52
N THR A 200 -22.14 -17.48 0.80
CA THR A 200 -23.40 -17.33 1.56
C THR A 200 -23.37 -16.06 2.39
N GLN A 201 -24.47 -15.31 2.41
CA GLN A 201 -24.59 -14.09 3.20
C GLN A 201 -25.08 -14.44 4.61
N TRP A 202 -24.45 -13.90 5.66
CA TRP A 202 -24.98 -14.02 7.02
C TRP A 202 -26.05 -12.94 7.29
N PRO A 203 -27.04 -13.17 8.16
CA PRO A 203 -27.21 -14.34 9.01
C PRO A 203 -27.78 -15.58 8.31
N LEU A 204 -27.37 -16.74 8.79
CA LEU A 204 -27.87 -18.04 8.40
C LEU A 204 -28.06 -18.90 9.65
N THR A 205 -29.31 -19.07 10.06
CA THR A 205 -29.67 -19.98 11.15
C THR A 205 -30.12 -21.32 10.58
N ALA A 206 -30.17 -22.37 11.40
CA ALA A 206 -30.68 -23.68 10.97
C ALA A 206 -32.15 -23.65 10.47
N SER A 207 -32.90 -22.59 10.81
CA SER A 207 -34.33 -22.45 10.51
C SER A 207 -34.68 -21.34 9.52
N LEU A 208 -33.76 -20.42 9.18
CA LEU A 208 -34.04 -19.28 8.28
C LEU A 208 -32.83 -18.93 7.40
N ASP A 209 -33.10 -18.85 6.10
CA ASP A 209 -32.26 -18.18 5.10
C ASP A 209 -32.73 -16.71 4.98
N SER A 210 -32.52 -15.93 6.04
CA SER A 210 -33.01 -14.55 6.13
C SER A 210 -32.00 -13.58 5.55
N LYS A 211 -32.38 -12.85 4.49
CA LYS A 211 -31.58 -11.72 4.01
C LYS A 211 -31.59 -10.61 5.06
N PRO A 212 -30.42 -10.16 5.55
CA PRO A 212 -30.38 -9.12 6.57
C PRO A 212 -30.87 -7.78 6.02
N PHE A 213 -31.57 -7.00 6.86
CA PHE A 213 -31.97 -5.60 6.60
C PHE A 213 -33.04 -5.37 5.52
N ASN A 214 -33.84 -6.38 5.17
CA ASN A 214 -35.01 -6.22 4.27
C ASN A 214 -36.33 -5.99 5.03
N SER A 215 -36.31 -5.92 6.35
CA SER A 215 -37.46 -5.66 7.21
C SER A 215 -37.29 -4.34 7.97
N ALA A 216 -38.39 -3.74 8.42
CA ALA A 216 -38.39 -2.57 9.32
C ALA A 216 -38.03 -2.95 10.77
N ASP A 217 -37.35 -4.07 10.96
CA ASP A 217 -36.96 -4.64 12.26
C ASP A 217 -35.47 -4.38 12.47
N PHE A 218 -35.16 -3.35 13.26
CA PHE A 218 -33.80 -2.89 13.51
C PHE A 218 -33.18 -3.63 14.70
N SER A 219 -31.85 -3.78 14.73
CA SER A 219 -31.14 -4.40 15.87
C SER A 219 -31.01 -3.48 17.10
N THR A 220 -31.92 -2.51 17.24
CA THR A 220 -32.03 -1.63 18.41
C THR A 220 -32.96 -2.27 19.44
N SER A 221 -32.87 -1.85 20.70
CA SER A 221 -33.65 -2.44 21.80
C SER A 221 -35.17 -2.32 21.63
N ASP A 222 -35.65 -1.39 20.81
CA ASP A 222 -37.08 -1.17 20.51
C ASP A 222 -37.44 -1.51 19.05
N HIS A 223 -36.51 -2.13 18.32
CA HIS A 223 -36.66 -2.54 16.92
C HIS A 223 -36.92 -1.41 15.92
N LYS A 224 -36.64 -0.16 16.29
CA LYS A 224 -36.83 1.02 15.43
C LYS A 224 -35.51 1.69 15.04
N ALA A 225 -35.52 2.33 13.88
CA ALA A 225 -34.43 3.22 13.49
C ALA A 225 -34.28 4.38 14.49
N GLN A 226 -33.04 4.71 14.83
CA GLN A 226 -32.74 5.87 15.68
C GLN A 226 -32.30 7.05 14.80
N LEU A 227 -33.06 8.14 14.84
CA LEU A 227 -32.70 9.39 14.18
C LEU A 227 -31.85 10.23 15.15
N ILE A 228 -30.55 10.32 14.88
CA ILE A 228 -29.59 11.02 15.75
C ILE A 228 -29.25 12.38 15.11
N PRO A 229 -29.68 13.51 15.69
CA PRO A 229 -29.26 14.82 15.22
C PRO A 229 -27.78 15.05 15.57
N VAL A 230 -26.99 15.46 14.59
CA VAL A 230 -25.56 15.77 14.76
C VAL A 230 -25.31 17.25 14.50
N THR A 231 -24.49 17.87 15.36
CA THR A 231 -23.99 19.23 15.13
C THR A 231 -22.59 19.14 14.52
N PRO A 232 -22.35 19.67 13.31
CA PRO A 232 -21.02 19.67 12.71
C PRO A 232 -19.98 20.34 13.60
N ARG A 233 -18.80 19.74 13.72
CA ARG A 233 -17.64 20.31 14.41
C ARG A 233 -16.50 20.48 13.42
N PRO A 234 -15.73 21.58 13.50
CA PRO A 234 -14.56 21.74 12.65
C PRO A 234 -13.49 20.70 13.02
N PRO A 235 -12.59 20.35 12.08
CA PRO A 235 -11.41 19.54 12.34
C PRO A 235 -10.57 20.09 13.50
N MET A 236 -9.86 19.18 14.19
CA MET A 236 -8.96 19.55 15.28
C MET A 236 -7.70 20.23 14.75
N SER A 237 -7.14 19.71 13.65
CA SER A 237 -5.99 20.33 12.98
C SER A 237 -6.42 21.66 12.34
N LYS A 238 -5.72 22.76 12.65
CA LYS A 238 -6.05 24.11 12.16
C LYS A 238 -4.92 24.71 11.35
N VAL A 239 -5.25 25.16 10.14
CA VAL A 239 -4.33 25.92 9.30
C VAL A 239 -3.93 27.23 10.00
N ASN A 240 -2.69 27.65 9.78
CA ASN A 240 -2.17 28.91 10.28
C ASN A 240 -1.09 29.45 9.33
N ALA A 241 -0.52 30.62 9.62
CA ALA A 241 0.47 31.25 8.75
C ALA A 241 1.72 30.38 8.47
N SER A 242 2.12 29.50 9.40
CA SER A 242 3.26 28.59 9.23
C SER A 242 2.89 27.24 8.58
N MET A 243 1.63 26.83 8.68
CA MET A 243 1.08 25.59 8.10
C MET A 243 -0.22 25.93 7.35
N PRO A 244 -0.12 26.56 6.16
CA PRO A 244 -1.27 27.15 5.50
C PRO A 244 -2.13 26.14 4.72
N PHE A 245 -1.66 24.91 4.52
CA PHE A 245 -2.34 23.92 3.70
C PHE A 245 -3.05 22.85 4.53
N ILE A 246 -4.23 22.45 4.08
CA ILE A 246 -4.88 21.21 4.50
C ILE A 246 -4.24 20.05 3.74
N LEU A 247 -3.75 19.03 4.43
CA LEU A 247 -3.21 17.81 3.84
C LEU A 247 -4.24 16.68 3.92
N ASN A 248 -4.61 16.16 2.76
CA ASN A 248 -5.44 14.97 2.62
C ASN A 248 -4.59 13.78 2.13
N THR A 249 -4.70 12.65 2.82
CA THR A 249 -4.04 11.41 2.39
C THR A 249 -5.03 10.42 1.80
N GLY A 250 -4.65 9.76 0.71
CA GLY A 250 -5.50 8.77 0.07
C GLY A 250 -4.73 7.64 -0.59
N ARG A 251 -5.33 7.10 -1.65
CA ARG A 251 -4.81 5.92 -2.36
C ARG A 251 -4.84 6.14 -3.86
N VAL A 252 -3.91 5.50 -4.56
CA VAL A 252 -3.94 5.33 -6.01
C VAL A 252 -4.45 3.93 -6.33
N ARG A 253 -5.05 3.76 -7.51
CA ARG A 253 -5.66 2.50 -7.94
C ARG A 253 -4.68 1.32 -7.93
N ASP A 254 -3.48 1.52 -8.48
CA ASP A 254 -2.56 0.42 -8.82
C ASP A 254 -1.79 -0.11 -7.61
N HIS A 255 -1.87 0.58 -6.46
CA HIS A 255 -1.18 0.20 -5.24
C HIS A 255 -2.15 -0.04 -4.09
N TRP A 256 -1.85 -1.06 -3.29
CA TRP A 256 -2.67 -1.42 -2.14
C TRP A 256 -1.88 -1.15 -0.85
N HIS A 257 -2.44 -0.29 0.00
CA HIS A 257 -1.84 0.15 1.27
C HIS A 257 -0.33 0.39 1.16
N THR A 258 0.49 -0.33 1.92
CA THR A 258 1.93 -0.09 2.09
C THR A 258 2.78 -0.76 1.02
N MET A 259 2.19 -1.09 -0.14
CA MET A 259 2.87 -1.61 -1.34
C MET A 259 3.62 -2.93 -1.18
N THR A 260 3.58 -3.58 -0.03
CA THR A 260 4.34 -4.82 0.27
C THR A 260 4.07 -5.96 -0.70
N ARG A 261 2.89 -5.98 -1.35
CA ARG A 261 2.54 -6.93 -2.42
C ARG A 261 2.52 -6.29 -3.80
N THR A 262 1.86 -5.13 -3.95
CA THR A 262 1.62 -4.54 -5.28
C THR A 262 2.89 -4.03 -5.94
N ALA A 263 3.89 -3.57 -5.18
CA ALA A 263 5.16 -3.12 -5.73
C ALA A 263 6.03 -4.26 -6.29
N LEU A 264 5.73 -5.52 -5.95
CA LEU A 264 6.40 -6.68 -6.56
C LEU A 264 5.97 -6.89 -8.02
N SER A 265 4.82 -6.33 -8.43
CA SER A 265 4.32 -6.45 -9.79
C SER A 265 4.88 -5.33 -10.68
N PRO A 266 5.61 -5.67 -11.76
CA PRO A 266 6.06 -4.68 -12.74
C PRO A 266 4.90 -3.88 -13.34
N ARG A 267 3.79 -4.55 -13.66
CA ARG A 267 2.63 -3.92 -14.32
C ARG A 267 1.91 -2.92 -13.41
N LEU A 268 1.81 -3.21 -12.11
CA LEU A 268 1.19 -2.29 -11.17
C LEU A 268 2.10 -1.09 -10.85
N SER A 269 3.41 -1.31 -10.90
CA SER A 269 4.41 -0.29 -10.59
C SER A 269 4.76 0.62 -11.77
N SER A 270 4.26 0.33 -12.97
CA SER A 270 4.61 1.09 -14.19
C SER A 270 3.89 2.43 -14.32
N HIS A 271 2.70 2.58 -13.74
CA HIS A 271 1.91 3.80 -13.89
C HIS A 271 2.37 4.93 -12.95
N ARG A 272 2.65 4.63 -11.68
CA ARG A 272 3.12 5.61 -10.68
C ARG A 272 4.31 5.02 -9.92
N PHE A 273 5.49 5.59 -10.13
CA PHE A 273 6.75 5.07 -9.62
C PHE A 273 7.39 5.93 -8.52
N GLU A 274 6.89 7.15 -8.30
CA GLU A 274 7.37 8.07 -7.25
C GLU A 274 6.22 8.56 -6.37
N PRO A 275 6.47 8.81 -5.08
CA PRO A 275 5.51 9.51 -4.25
C PRO A 275 5.31 10.93 -4.80
N PHE A 276 4.09 11.44 -4.69
CA PHE A 276 3.75 12.73 -5.27
C PHE A 276 2.80 13.54 -4.39
N VAL A 277 2.76 14.84 -4.64
CA VAL A 277 1.78 15.77 -4.09
C VAL A 277 1.00 16.42 -5.21
N GLU A 278 -0.32 16.32 -5.17
CA GLU A 278 -1.21 17.13 -6.00
C GLU A 278 -1.44 18.49 -5.34
N ILE A 279 -1.26 19.56 -6.11
CA ILE A 279 -1.38 20.95 -5.68
C ILE A 279 -2.08 21.80 -6.76
N HIS A 280 -2.93 22.73 -6.33
CA HIS A 280 -3.62 23.64 -7.23
C HIS A 280 -2.63 24.61 -7.93
N PRO A 281 -2.85 25.00 -9.21
CA PRO A 281 -1.91 25.86 -9.95
C PRO A 281 -1.60 27.20 -9.27
N HIS A 282 -2.60 27.81 -8.62
CA HIS A 282 -2.40 29.06 -7.87
C HIS A 282 -1.42 28.90 -6.70
N ASP A 283 -1.56 27.80 -5.95
CA ASP A 283 -0.72 27.54 -4.79
C ASP A 283 0.69 27.13 -5.21
N ALA A 284 0.81 26.32 -6.27
CA ALA A 284 2.10 25.97 -6.85
C ALA A 284 2.88 27.23 -7.26
N THR A 285 2.21 28.16 -7.94
CA THR A 285 2.81 29.46 -8.32
C THR A 285 3.24 30.25 -7.09
N THR A 286 2.38 30.34 -6.08
CA THR A 286 2.67 31.07 -4.83
C THR A 286 3.85 30.46 -4.07
N GLN A 287 4.00 29.14 -4.10
CA GLN A 287 5.09 28.41 -3.44
C GLN A 287 6.33 28.24 -4.34
N SER A 288 6.34 28.85 -5.53
CA SER A 288 7.43 28.72 -6.51
C SER A 288 7.75 27.28 -6.91
N LEU A 289 6.71 26.48 -7.12
CA LEU A 289 6.77 25.07 -7.55
C LEU A 289 6.27 24.93 -8.99
N GLN A 290 6.95 24.09 -9.77
CA GLN A 290 6.51 23.66 -11.10
C GLN A 290 6.13 22.18 -11.11
N ASP A 291 5.35 21.78 -12.10
CA ASP A 291 5.05 20.37 -12.34
C ASP A 291 6.34 19.55 -12.56
N GLY A 292 6.46 18.41 -11.88
CA GLY A 292 7.63 17.54 -11.94
C GLY A 292 8.81 17.97 -11.04
N ASP A 293 8.72 19.10 -10.33
CA ASP A 293 9.70 19.46 -9.30
C ASP A 293 9.66 18.48 -8.13
N LEU A 294 10.71 18.46 -7.31
CA LEU A 294 10.67 17.86 -5.99
C LEU A 294 10.28 18.93 -4.97
N ALA A 295 9.40 18.56 -4.05
CA ALA A 295 8.98 19.40 -2.94
C ALA A 295 9.09 18.62 -1.62
N GLU A 296 9.40 19.36 -0.56
CA GLU A 296 9.27 18.85 0.80
C GLU A 296 7.91 19.30 1.33
N VAL A 297 7.08 18.35 1.73
CA VAL A 297 5.84 18.58 2.49
C VAL A 297 6.14 18.24 3.94
N PHE A 298 5.90 19.18 4.85
CA PHE A 298 6.31 19.05 6.23
C PHE A 298 5.32 19.67 7.20
N ASN A 299 5.36 19.20 8.45
CA ASN A 299 4.68 19.82 9.57
C ASN A 299 5.59 19.76 10.81
N HIS A 300 5.03 19.88 12.03
CA HIS A 300 5.81 19.80 13.27
C HIS A 300 6.23 18.38 13.65
N ASP A 301 5.54 17.37 13.13
CA ASP A 301 5.75 15.95 13.44
C ASP A 301 6.76 15.29 12.48
N GLY A 302 6.81 15.72 11.22
CA GLY A 302 7.73 15.14 10.24
C GLY A 302 7.75 15.82 8.87
N SER A 303 8.37 15.15 7.90
CA SER A 303 8.41 15.58 6.50
C SER A 303 8.47 14.41 5.52
N VAL A 304 8.04 14.68 4.29
CA VAL A 304 8.20 13.79 3.13
C VAL A 304 8.71 14.58 1.94
N ILE A 305 9.47 13.90 1.07
CA ILE A 305 9.94 14.45 -0.20
C ILE A 305 9.18 13.77 -1.33
N VAL A 306 8.53 14.57 -2.16
CA VAL A 306 7.54 14.10 -3.14
C VAL A 306 7.66 14.87 -4.46
N ARG A 307 7.27 14.22 -5.56
CA ARG A 307 7.16 14.84 -6.88
C ARG A 307 5.92 15.72 -6.96
N VAL A 308 6.06 16.95 -7.42
CA VAL A 308 4.92 17.88 -7.59
C VAL A 308 4.09 17.47 -8.80
N GLN A 309 2.77 17.42 -8.63
CA GLN A 309 1.78 17.31 -9.69
C GLN A 309 0.84 18.52 -9.61
N VAL A 310 0.94 19.41 -10.59
CA VAL A 310 0.09 20.60 -10.63
C VAL A 310 -1.23 20.24 -11.31
N THR A 311 -2.35 20.41 -10.61
CA THR A 311 -3.68 20.08 -11.13
C THR A 311 -4.77 20.95 -10.53
N ASP A 312 -5.69 21.42 -11.37
CA ASP A 312 -6.89 22.17 -10.99
C ASP A 312 -8.01 21.29 -10.40
N LYS A 313 -7.84 19.95 -10.43
CA LYS A 313 -8.71 19.01 -9.72
C LYS A 313 -8.61 19.15 -8.20
N GLN A 314 -7.49 19.70 -7.72
CA GLN A 314 -7.24 19.92 -6.31
C GLN A 314 -7.72 21.32 -5.89
N GLY A 315 -8.44 21.41 -4.78
CA GLY A 315 -8.89 22.70 -4.25
C GLY A 315 -7.70 23.56 -3.77
N ALA A 316 -7.77 24.87 -4.02
CA ALA A 316 -6.79 25.82 -3.49
C ALA A 316 -6.72 25.76 -1.94
N GLY A 317 -5.52 25.90 -1.38
CA GLY A 317 -5.24 25.71 0.05
C GLY A 317 -5.22 24.25 0.51
N SER A 318 -5.26 23.28 -0.41
CA SER A 318 -5.25 21.84 -0.09
C SER A 318 -4.17 21.08 -0.85
N LEU A 319 -3.56 20.10 -0.19
CA LEU A 319 -2.58 19.17 -0.74
C LEU A 319 -3.13 17.74 -0.68
N PHE A 320 -2.82 16.92 -1.69
CA PHE A 320 -3.11 15.49 -1.66
C PHE A 320 -1.84 14.67 -1.84
N VAL A 321 -1.58 13.73 -0.91
CA VAL A 321 -0.42 12.83 -0.95
C VAL A 321 -0.88 11.38 -0.70
N PRO A 322 -0.64 10.42 -1.61
CA PRO A 322 -1.02 9.04 -1.37
C PRO A 322 -0.20 8.37 -0.26
N MET A 323 -0.83 7.48 0.52
CA MET A 323 -0.19 6.85 1.69
C MET A 323 0.80 5.72 1.40
N HIS A 324 1.07 5.43 0.13
CA HIS A 324 1.57 4.12 -0.29
C HIS A 324 3.06 3.90 -0.02
N TRP A 325 3.87 4.94 -0.19
CA TRP A 325 5.32 4.81 -0.18
C TRP A 325 5.86 4.58 1.23
N THR A 326 6.80 3.65 1.31
CA THR A 326 7.43 3.19 2.55
C THR A 326 8.95 3.39 2.47
N ASN A 327 9.67 3.16 3.56
CA ASN A 327 11.13 3.20 3.56
C ASN A 327 11.75 2.09 2.70
N GLU A 328 10.99 1.04 2.35
CA GLU A 328 11.42 0.01 1.40
C GLU A 328 11.42 0.54 -0.05
N PHE A 329 10.57 1.54 -0.37
CA PHE A 329 10.36 2.04 -1.73
C PHE A 329 10.76 3.50 -1.93
N SER A 330 11.03 4.26 -0.87
CA SER A 330 11.47 5.65 -0.95
C SER A 330 12.26 6.07 0.28
N ALA A 331 13.22 6.99 0.09
CA ALA A 331 14.01 7.58 1.17
C ALA A 331 13.17 8.36 2.20
N SER A 332 12.09 9.01 1.74
CA SER A 332 11.28 9.94 2.54
C SER A 332 9.84 10.02 2.01
N GLY A 333 9.19 8.85 1.89
CA GLY A 333 7.85 8.73 1.30
C GLY A 333 6.71 8.48 2.29
N ARG A 334 7.00 8.28 3.58
CA ARG A 334 6.00 7.88 4.59
C ARG A 334 5.14 9.04 5.07
N VAL A 335 4.09 9.36 4.33
CA VAL A 335 3.18 10.47 4.67
C VAL A 335 2.46 10.30 6.02
N GLY A 336 2.39 9.08 6.57
CA GLY A 336 1.83 8.82 7.91
C GLY A 336 2.52 9.61 9.02
N ALA A 337 3.78 10.02 8.83
CA ALA A 337 4.50 10.91 9.75
C ALA A 337 3.88 12.31 9.84
N LEU A 338 3.17 12.76 8.80
CA LEU A 338 2.49 14.07 8.76
C LEU A 338 1.06 14.04 9.29
N VAL A 339 0.53 12.86 9.62
CA VAL A 339 -0.85 12.73 10.10
C VAL A 339 -0.86 12.86 11.61
N ALA A 340 -1.46 13.93 12.12
CA ALA A 340 -1.62 14.15 13.55
C ALA A 340 -2.42 12.99 14.18
N PRO A 341 -2.08 12.57 15.42
CA PRO A 341 -2.78 11.50 16.12
C PRO A 341 -4.13 11.94 16.73
N ASN A 342 -4.81 12.90 16.09
CA ASN A 342 -6.15 13.33 16.46
C ASN A 342 -7.14 12.21 16.10
N THR A 343 -7.91 11.74 17.08
CA THR A 343 -8.86 10.64 16.87
C THR A 343 -10.28 11.05 17.23
N ASP A 344 -11.25 10.45 16.54
CA ASP A 344 -12.64 10.51 16.95
C ASP A 344 -12.81 9.86 18.34
N PRO A 345 -13.39 10.55 19.34
CA PRO A 345 -13.43 10.06 20.71
C PRO A 345 -14.23 8.76 20.87
N ILE A 346 -15.19 8.49 19.98
CA ILE A 346 -16.04 7.31 20.04
C ILE A 346 -15.33 6.11 19.42
N SER A 347 -14.93 6.21 18.15
CA SER A 347 -14.35 5.11 17.36
C SER A 347 -12.83 4.96 17.48
N GLY A 348 -12.12 6.04 17.86
CA GLY A 348 -10.66 6.14 17.79
C GLY A 348 -10.09 6.21 16.38
N GLN A 349 -10.92 6.45 15.35
CA GLN A 349 -10.45 6.63 13.98
C GLN A 349 -9.68 7.94 13.84
N PRO A 350 -8.51 7.94 13.19
CA PRO A 350 -7.69 9.14 13.07
C PRO A 350 -8.20 10.14 12.01
N GLU A 351 -7.87 11.41 12.20
CA GLU A 351 -8.15 12.54 11.29
C GLU A 351 -7.28 12.51 10.01
N SER A 352 -7.12 11.35 9.35
CA SER A 352 -6.18 11.18 8.22
C SER A 352 -6.55 11.93 6.94
N LYS A 353 -7.74 12.54 6.88
CA LYS A 353 -8.23 13.31 5.73
C LYS A 353 -8.09 14.82 5.93
N HIS A 354 -7.65 15.26 7.11
CA HIS A 354 -7.47 16.66 7.44
C HIS A 354 -6.29 16.83 8.40
N SER A 355 -5.08 16.79 7.88
CA SER A 355 -3.89 17.24 8.59
C SER A 355 -3.50 18.64 8.10
N VAL A 356 -2.52 19.28 8.73
CA VAL A 356 -2.00 20.58 8.28
C VAL A 356 -0.54 20.48 7.95
N ALA A 357 -0.13 21.16 6.88
CA ALA A 357 1.24 21.12 6.39
C ALA A 357 1.64 22.44 5.74
N ALA A 358 2.94 22.59 5.56
CA ALA A 358 3.56 23.50 4.63
C ALA A 358 4.24 22.70 3.52
N ILE A 359 4.51 23.37 2.40
CA ILE A 359 5.23 22.81 1.27
C ILE A 359 6.28 23.81 0.81
N ARG A 360 7.47 23.33 0.42
CA ARG A 360 8.53 24.17 -0.14
C ARG A 360 9.31 23.44 -1.23
N PRO A 361 9.94 24.15 -2.17
CA PRO A 361 10.81 23.54 -3.16
C PRO A 361 11.97 22.76 -2.52
N TYR A 362 12.16 21.51 -2.93
CA TYR A 362 13.29 20.68 -2.51
C TYR A 362 14.40 20.78 -3.57
N LYS A 363 15.28 21.77 -3.41
CA LYS A 363 16.32 22.09 -4.39
C LYS A 363 17.45 21.07 -4.37
N THR A 364 17.67 20.41 -5.50
CA THR A 364 18.75 19.43 -5.71
C THR A 364 19.77 19.98 -6.71
N LYS A 365 21.05 19.64 -6.56
CA LYS A 365 22.10 20.04 -7.51
C LYS A 365 22.12 19.14 -8.76
N TRP A 366 21.61 17.92 -8.62
CA TRP A 366 21.53 16.94 -9.68
C TRP A 366 20.34 16.02 -9.45
N GLN A 367 19.79 15.50 -10.53
CA GLN A 367 18.83 14.40 -10.54
C GLN A 367 19.32 13.30 -11.46
N GLY A 368 18.70 12.14 -11.40
CA GLY A 368 19.06 11.02 -12.22
C GLY A 368 18.18 9.81 -12.00
N PHE A 369 18.48 8.77 -12.75
CA PHE A 369 17.86 7.48 -12.56
C PHE A 369 18.85 6.35 -12.83
N ILE A 370 18.56 5.22 -12.21
CA ILE A 370 19.30 3.97 -12.40
C ILE A 370 18.29 2.88 -12.75
N LEU A 371 18.57 2.14 -13.81
CA LEU A 371 17.87 0.90 -14.13
C LEU A 371 18.86 -0.24 -13.89
N THR A 372 18.51 -1.24 -13.09
CA THR A 372 19.42 -2.35 -12.77
C THR A 372 18.67 -3.63 -12.52
N ARG A 373 19.29 -4.77 -12.83
CA ARG A 373 18.77 -6.09 -12.46
C ARG A 373 19.02 -6.43 -10.99
N ARG A 374 19.84 -5.65 -10.28
CA ARG A 374 20.17 -5.86 -8.86
C ARG A 374 19.00 -5.50 -7.96
N ASP A 375 18.83 -6.30 -6.90
CA ASP A 375 17.71 -6.13 -5.97
C ASP A 375 17.83 -4.92 -5.05
N SER A 376 19.06 -4.47 -4.76
CA SER A 376 19.30 -3.29 -3.93
C SER A 376 20.56 -2.55 -4.37
N LEU A 377 20.58 -1.24 -4.09
CA LEU A 377 21.71 -0.36 -4.33
C LEU A 377 21.98 0.48 -3.08
N PRO A 378 23.24 0.63 -2.65
CA PRO A 378 23.60 1.60 -1.62
C PRO A 378 23.51 3.02 -2.21
N LEU A 379 22.49 3.78 -1.80
CA LEU A 379 22.20 5.13 -2.27
C LEU A 379 22.40 6.20 -1.18
N ASP A 380 23.36 5.97 -0.29
CA ASP A 380 23.74 6.86 0.82
C ASP A 380 24.17 8.27 0.36
N TYR A 381 24.68 8.38 -0.88
CA TYR A 381 25.07 9.66 -1.49
C TYR A 381 23.88 10.47 -2.06
N ALA A 382 22.70 9.87 -2.18
CA ALA A 382 21.51 10.52 -2.72
C ALA A 382 20.63 11.02 -1.57
N SER A 383 20.30 12.32 -1.57
CA SER A 383 19.38 12.91 -0.57
C SER A 383 17.92 12.63 -0.89
N TYR A 384 17.62 12.08 -2.06
CA TYR A 384 16.32 11.55 -2.44
C TYR A 384 16.52 10.29 -3.28
N TRP A 385 15.74 9.26 -2.98
CA TRP A 385 15.56 8.13 -3.87
C TRP A 385 14.16 7.54 -3.74
N THR A 386 13.67 6.95 -4.83
CA THR A 386 12.49 6.09 -4.85
C THR A 386 12.75 4.95 -5.82
N ARG A 387 12.19 3.77 -5.55
CA ARG A 387 12.34 2.61 -6.42
C ARG A 387 11.03 1.93 -6.74
N SER A 388 10.96 1.38 -7.94
CA SER A 388 9.81 0.63 -8.42
C SER A 388 10.24 -0.57 -9.25
N ARG A 389 9.40 -1.60 -9.29
CA ARG A 389 9.68 -2.80 -10.08
C ARG A 389 9.34 -2.56 -11.54
N GLY A 390 10.30 -2.82 -12.43
CA GLY A 390 10.11 -2.89 -13.87
C GLY A 390 10.15 -4.34 -14.37
N SER A 391 9.88 -4.53 -15.67
CA SER A 391 10.03 -5.85 -16.29
C SER A 391 11.51 -6.24 -16.29
N GLU A 392 11.84 -7.31 -15.58
CA GLU A 392 13.21 -7.84 -15.48
C GLU A 392 14.24 -6.91 -14.80
N MET A 393 13.81 -5.81 -14.16
CA MET A 393 14.71 -4.82 -13.55
C MET A 393 14.04 -4.01 -12.43
N TRP A 394 14.85 -3.26 -11.69
CA TRP A 394 14.45 -2.23 -10.76
C TRP A 394 14.79 -0.85 -11.33
N ARG A 395 13.85 0.08 -11.19
CA ARG A 395 14.02 1.49 -11.50
C ARG A 395 14.25 2.24 -10.21
N TYR A 396 15.27 3.09 -10.18
CA TYR A 396 15.52 4.05 -9.12
C TYR A 396 15.47 5.45 -9.73
N GLU A 397 14.71 6.37 -9.14
CA GLU A 397 14.86 7.80 -9.36
C GLU A 397 15.65 8.36 -8.18
N ILE A 398 16.64 9.20 -8.46
CA ILE A 398 17.62 9.68 -7.47
C ILE A 398 17.88 11.17 -7.63
N ALA A 399 18.16 11.85 -6.52
CA ALA A 399 18.62 13.23 -6.53
C ALA A 399 19.49 13.53 -5.30
N GLY A 400 20.27 14.62 -5.36
CA GLY A 400 21.16 14.98 -4.26
C GLY A 400 21.45 16.48 -4.15
N HIS A 401 21.76 16.92 -2.92
CA HIS A 401 22.29 18.26 -2.64
C HIS A 401 23.79 18.34 -2.89
N ASP A 402 24.50 17.23 -2.70
CA ASP A 402 25.95 17.16 -2.87
C ASP A 402 26.28 16.35 -4.11
N GLN A 403 27.01 16.98 -5.02
CA GLN A 403 27.46 16.33 -6.24
C GLN A 403 28.73 15.51 -5.92
N PRO A 404 28.77 14.21 -6.26
CA PRO A 404 30.01 13.45 -6.23
C PRO A 404 31.09 14.10 -7.10
N ASN A 405 32.33 14.11 -6.60
CA ASN A 405 33.47 14.69 -7.32
C ASN A 405 33.74 13.98 -8.66
N ASP A 406 33.45 12.68 -8.73
CA ASP A 406 33.63 11.86 -9.92
C ASP A 406 32.44 10.91 -10.11
N TRP A 407 31.60 11.23 -11.10
CA TRP A 407 30.46 10.40 -11.48
C TRP A 407 30.86 9.04 -12.04
N ALA A 408 31.98 8.96 -12.77
CA ALA A 408 32.45 7.71 -13.35
C ALA A 408 32.91 6.74 -12.26
N GLN A 409 33.72 7.24 -11.31
CA GLN A 409 34.12 6.44 -10.15
C GLN A 409 32.91 6.01 -9.32
N ARG A 410 31.97 6.93 -9.05
CA ARG A 410 30.75 6.62 -8.29
C ARG A 410 29.91 5.55 -8.99
N ALA A 411 29.62 5.72 -10.27
CA ALA A 411 28.82 4.79 -11.05
C ALA A 411 29.47 3.40 -11.12
N ARG A 412 30.79 3.33 -11.32
CA ARG A 412 31.53 2.06 -11.30
C ARG A 412 31.52 1.40 -9.93
N SER A 413 31.72 2.16 -8.85
CA SER A 413 31.63 1.61 -7.48
C SER A 413 30.26 1.02 -7.18
N LEU A 414 29.21 1.64 -7.71
CA LEU A 414 27.83 1.24 -7.51
C LEU A 414 27.45 0.03 -8.38
N LEU A 415 27.90 0.04 -9.64
CA LEU A 415 27.39 -0.86 -10.68
C LEU A 415 28.36 -1.91 -11.17
N CYS A 416 29.64 -1.89 -10.80
CA CYS A 416 30.66 -2.81 -11.33
C CYS A 416 31.29 -3.73 -10.29
N LYS A 417 30.97 -3.53 -9.00
CA LYS A 417 31.35 -4.31 -7.81
C LYS A 417 32.46 -5.36 -8.04
N ASP A 418 33.72 -5.01 -7.79
CA ASP A 418 34.92 -5.88 -7.69
C ASP A 418 35.07 -7.04 -8.71
N GLU A 419 34.45 -6.96 -9.88
CA GLU A 419 34.57 -7.97 -10.92
C GLU A 419 35.66 -7.58 -11.92
N ASN A 420 36.56 -8.53 -12.21
CA ASN A 420 37.46 -8.43 -13.35
C ASN A 420 36.65 -8.67 -14.64
N ASP A 421 36.91 -7.90 -15.70
CA ASP A 421 36.25 -8.00 -17.02
C ASP A 421 34.81 -7.46 -17.10
N VAL A 422 34.60 -6.23 -16.62
CA VAL A 422 33.31 -5.52 -16.77
C VAL A 422 33.20 -4.86 -18.14
N ASN A 423 32.26 -5.32 -18.96
CA ASN A 423 31.88 -4.64 -20.19
C ASN A 423 31.10 -3.35 -19.86
N TRP A 424 31.81 -2.22 -19.87
CA TRP A 424 31.31 -0.90 -19.47
C TRP A 424 31.43 0.10 -20.60
N ILE A 425 30.38 0.90 -20.79
CA ILE A 425 30.40 2.05 -21.69
C ILE A 425 29.91 3.28 -20.94
N GLU A 426 30.52 4.44 -21.19
CA GLU A 426 30.15 5.69 -20.52
C GLU A 426 30.33 6.91 -21.43
N TYR A 427 29.60 7.96 -21.08
CA TYR A 427 29.64 9.27 -21.70
C TYR A 427 29.48 10.33 -20.63
N PHE A 428 30.34 11.35 -20.64
CA PHE A 428 30.24 12.49 -19.74
C PHE A 428 30.37 13.80 -20.52
N ASP A 429 29.29 14.57 -20.54
CA ASP A 429 29.32 15.96 -20.99
C ASP A 429 29.59 16.88 -19.80
N ARG A 430 30.83 17.37 -19.69
CA ARG A 430 31.25 18.30 -18.64
C ARG A 430 30.62 19.68 -18.76
N GLY A 431 30.20 20.09 -19.96
CA GLY A 431 29.61 21.41 -20.20
C GLY A 431 28.18 21.49 -19.67
N THR A 432 27.43 20.39 -19.78
CA THR A 432 26.04 20.27 -19.28
C THR A 432 25.92 19.45 -18.00
N ASN A 433 27.05 18.97 -17.45
CA ASN A 433 27.14 18.10 -16.29
C ASN A 433 26.27 16.82 -16.41
N GLN A 434 26.16 16.28 -17.63
CA GLN A 434 25.35 15.09 -17.92
C GLN A 434 26.24 13.85 -17.98
N TYR A 435 26.01 12.91 -17.07
CA TYR A 435 26.74 11.66 -17.01
C TYR A 435 25.83 10.48 -17.35
N ARG A 436 26.31 9.56 -18.18
CA ARG A 436 25.57 8.37 -18.59
C ARG A 436 26.49 7.19 -18.68
N ALA A 437 26.05 6.04 -18.19
CA ALA A 437 26.82 4.81 -18.34
C ALA A 437 25.95 3.56 -18.33
N ALA A 438 26.50 2.46 -18.83
CA ALA A 438 25.87 1.16 -18.78
C ALA A 438 26.88 0.03 -18.61
N ARG A 439 26.46 -0.98 -17.86
CA ARG A 439 27.13 -2.27 -17.68
C ARG A 439 26.40 -3.35 -18.47
N PHE A 440 27.18 -4.21 -19.11
CA PHE A 440 26.71 -5.39 -19.81
C PHE A 440 27.35 -6.65 -19.25
N GLU A 441 26.59 -7.73 -19.27
CA GLU A 441 27.09 -9.09 -19.12
C GLU A 441 26.99 -9.77 -20.49
N GLY A 442 28.15 -9.93 -21.16
CA GLY A 442 28.18 -10.27 -22.58
C GLY A 442 27.50 -9.20 -23.44
N ASN A 443 26.40 -9.57 -24.12
CA ASN A 443 25.54 -8.66 -24.90
C ASN A 443 24.27 -8.24 -24.19
N LYS A 444 24.03 -8.69 -22.95
CA LYS A 444 22.83 -8.38 -22.18
C LYS A 444 23.04 -7.14 -21.33
N LEU A 445 22.09 -6.20 -21.34
CA LEU A 445 22.13 -5.05 -20.43
C LEU A 445 21.83 -5.49 -19.00
N GLU A 446 22.74 -5.14 -18.10
CA GLU A 446 22.59 -5.43 -16.67
C GLU A 446 22.17 -4.17 -15.91
N SER A 447 22.79 -3.02 -16.19
CA SER A 447 22.42 -1.77 -15.56
C SER A 447 22.77 -0.56 -16.42
N CYS A 448 22.05 0.54 -16.21
CA CYS A 448 22.40 1.84 -16.73
C CYS A 448 22.08 2.95 -15.72
N VAL A 449 22.84 4.04 -15.80
CA VAL A 449 22.70 5.23 -14.97
C VAL A 449 22.71 6.47 -15.84
N PHE A 450 21.83 7.41 -15.53
CA PHE A 450 21.75 8.71 -16.19
C PHE A 450 21.63 9.78 -15.12
N ILE A 451 22.53 10.75 -15.15
CA ILE A 451 22.58 11.90 -14.24
C ILE A 451 22.52 13.18 -15.06
N GLY A 452 21.76 14.16 -14.58
CA GLY A 452 21.63 15.48 -15.19
C GLY A 452 20.50 16.28 -14.56
N GLU A 453 20.04 17.31 -15.27
CA GLU A 453 18.82 18.01 -14.88
C GLU A 453 17.59 17.21 -15.30
N GLN A 454 16.52 17.22 -14.49
CA GLN A 454 15.33 16.40 -14.73
C GLN A 454 14.76 16.55 -16.15
N LYS A 455 14.68 17.78 -16.66
CA LYS A 455 14.14 18.09 -18.00
C LYS A 455 15.01 17.56 -19.15
N THR A 456 16.27 17.21 -18.87
CA THR A 456 17.23 16.72 -19.86
C THR A 456 17.35 15.19 -19.86
N LEU A 457 16.82 14.52 -18.84
CA LEU A 457 16.90 13.07 -18.72
C LEU A 457 15.96 12.39 -19.72
N PRO A 458 16.39 11.30 -20.38
CA PRO A 458 15.56 10.62 -21.38
C PRO A 458 14.31 9.98 -20.78
N PRO A 459 13.25 9.75 -21.58
CA PRO A 459 12.12 8.92 -21.17
C PRO A 459 12.60 7.52 -20.76
N ARG A 460 12.00 6.94 -19.73
CA ARG A 460 12.45 5.63 -19.19
C ARG A 460 11.86 4.46 -19.96
N ASP A 461 10.68 4.61 -20.56
CA ASP A 461 9.90 3.47 -21.07
C ASP A 461 10.63 2.68 -22.15
N TRP A 462 11.25 3.36 -23.12
CA TRP A 462 12.03 2.68 -24.17
C TRP A 462 13.28 1.98 -23.58
N LEU A 463 13.94 2.57 -22.58
CA LEU A 463 15.09 1.95 -21.89
C LEU A 463 14.67 0.69 -21.16
N VAL A 464 13.47 0.66 -20.56
CA VAL A 464 12.93 -0.54 -19.92
C VAL A 464 12.79 -1.68 -20.93
N THR A 465 12.40 -1.40 -22.17
CA THR A 465 12.28 -2.44 -23.22
C THR A 465 13.60 -3.15 -23.51
N LEU A 466 14.73 -2.47 -23.32
CA LEU A 466 16.07 -3.06 -23.51
C LEU A 466 16.39 -4.13 -22.46
N PHE A 467 15.82 -4.04 -21.26
CA PHE A 467 15.98 -5.06 -20.21
C PHE A 467 15.17 -6.33 -20.48
N VAL A 468 14.17 -6.29 -21.35
CA VAL A 468 13.41 -7.50 -21.74
C VAL A 468 14.17 -8.31 -22.79
N LYS A 469 15.07 -7.67 -23.55
CA LYS A 469 15.86 -8.32 -24.59
C LYS A 469 16.92 -9.23 -23.97
N LYS A 470 17.13 -10.40 -24.60
CA LYS A 470 18.22 -11.32 -24.23
C LYS A 470 19.59 -10.76 -24.57
N GLU A 471 19.69 -10.08 -25.72
CA GLU A 471 20.90 -9.43 -26.21
C GLU A 471 20.56 -8.08 -26.82
N ILE A 472 21.50 -7.14 -26.73
CA ILE A 472 21.41 -5.80 -27.30
C ILE A 472 22.45 -5.66 -28.41
N THR A 473 22.03 -5.12 -29.53
CA THR A 473 22.86 -4.87 -30.70
C THR A 473 23.84 -3.72 -30.47
N LYS A 474 24.91 -3.64 -31.27
CA LYS A 474 25.85 -2.51 -31.22
C LYS A 474 25.18 -1.15 -31.45
N SER A 475 24.16 -1.09 -32.34
CA SER A 475 23.40 0.13 -32.61
C SER A 475 22.64 0.61 -31.37
N GLU A 476 21.93 -0.30 -30.70
CA GLU A 476 21.17 0.01 -29.49
C GLU A 476 22.08 0.42 -28.32
N ARG A 477 23.31 -0.13 -28.24
CA ARG A 477 24.31 0.34 -27.25
C ARG A 477 24.69 1.80 -27.47
N VAL A 478 24.90 2.20 -28.72
CA VAL A 478 25.19 3.59 -29.08
C VAL A 478 23.99 4.48 -28.77
N GLN A 479 22.76 4.02 -29.07
CA GLN A 479 21.53 4.74 -28.75
C GLN A 479 21.35 4.94 -27.24
N LEU A 480 21.58 3.89 -26.44
CA LEU A 480 21.55 3.95 -24.99
C LEU A 480 22.46 5.07 -24.46
N LEU A 481 23.71 5.13 -24.92
CA LEU A 481 24.64 6.21 -24.52
C LEU A 481 24.19 7.59 -25.00
N SER A 482 23.65 7.66 -26.23
CA SER A 482 23.14 8.91 -26.79
C SER A 482 21.93 9.45 -26.02
N GLY A 483 21.27 8.61 -25.21
CA GLY A 483 20.07 8.96 -24.46
C GLY A 483 18.90 9.35 -25.35
N LYS A 484 18.88 8.93 -26.62
CA LYS A 484 17.81 9.22 -27.57
C LYS A 484 17.09 7.92 -27.92
N ALA A 485 15.77 7.95 -27.81
CA ALA A 485 14.94 6.85 -28.25
C ALA A 485 15.12 6.60 -29.76
N PRO A 486 15.04 5.34 -30.23
CA PRO A 486 15.05 5.02 -31.65
C PRO A 486 13.91 5.74 -32.39
N ALA A 487 14.15 6.21 -33.62
CA ALA A 487 13.14 6.92 -34.41
C ALA A 487 11.92 6.06 -34.79
N ASP A 488 12.07 4.73 -34.73
CA ASP A 488 11.09 3.70 -35.04
C ASP A 488 10.31 3.19 -33.81
N GLN A 489 10.72 3.55 -32.59
CA GLN A 489 9.94 3.31 -31.38
C GLN A 489 9.10 4.55 -31.05
N CYS A 490 7.78 4.48 -31.30
CA CYS A 490 6.85 5.48 -30.79
C CYS A 490 6.97 5.53 -29.26
N ASP A 491 7.37 6.68 -28.73
CA ASP A 491 7.26 6.99 -27.32
C ASP A 491 5.79 6.88 -26.93
N ALA A 492 5.43 5.80 -26.22
CA ALA A 492 4.06 5.55 -25.78
C ALA A 492 3.59 6.59 -24.74
N GLY A 493 4.49 7.38 -24.18
CA GLY A 493 4.21 8.30 -23.08
C GLY A 493 3.86 7.57 -21.79
N ARG A 494 3.46 8.34 -20.77
CA ARG A 494 3.08 7.78 -19.46
C ARG A 494 2.00 6.70 -19.64
N THR A 495 2.17 5.56 -18.97
CA THR A 495 1.13 4.53 -18.96
C THR A 495 -0.15 5.12 -18.38
N LEU A 496 -1.24 5.11 -19.13
CA LEU A 496 -2.54 5.63 -18.69
C LEU A 496 -3.49 4.45 -18.36
N CYS A 497 -3.42 3.36 -19.14
CA CYS A 497 -4.17 2.13 -18.86
C CYS A 497 -3.25 0.97 -18.42
N SER A 498 -3.08 0.78 -17.10
CA SER A 498 -2.29 -0.34 -16.54
C SER A 498 -2.88 -1.73 -16.81
N CYS A 499 -4.19 -1.84 -17.11
CA CYS A 499 -4.83 -3.12 -17.41
C CYS A 499 -4.28 -3.75 -18.69
N PHE A 500 -4.05 -2.92 -19.72
CA PHE A 500 -3.61 -3.34 -21.05
C PHE A 500 -2.25 -2.73 -21.44
N SER A 501 -1.58 -2.07 -20.49
CA SER A 501 -0.27 -1.42 -20.65
C SER A 501 -0.23 -0.42 -21.81
N VAL A 502 -1.23 0.45 -21.91
CA VAL A 502 -1.33 1.46 -22.97
C VAL A 502 -0.94 2.84 -22.45
N GLY A 503 -0.10 3.54 -23.21
CA GLY A 503 0.41 4.88 -22.89
C GLY A 503 -0.40 6.02 -23.51
N GLU A 504 -0.28 7.20 -22.89
CA GLU A 504 -0.95 8.45 -23.27
C GLU A 504 -0.71 8.86 -24.73
N LYS A 505 0.54 8.80 -25.22
CA LYS A 505 0.86 9.19 -26.60
C LYS A 505 0.31 8.20 -27.61
N THR A 506 0.30 6.91 -27.29
CA THR A 506 -0.37 5.89 -28.12
C THR A 506 -1.87 6.17 -28.24
N ILE A 507 -2.51 6.61 -27.15
CA ILE A 507 -3.93 6.99 -27.17
C ILE A 507 -4.14 8.24 -28.03
N LEU A 508 -3.33 9.30 -27.83
CA LEU A 508 -3.42 10.52 -28.62
C LEU A 508 -3.17 10.26 -30.12
N ASP A 509 -2.21 9.42 -30.47
CA ASP A 509 -1.92 9.03 -31.84
C ASP A 509 -3.10 8.27 -32.47
N ALA A 510 -3.72 7.35 -31.72
CA ALA A 510 -4.92 6.64 -32.17
C ALA A 510 -6.12 7.60 -32.36
N ILE A 511 -6.35 8.50 -31.40
CA ILE A 511 -7.40 9.52 -31.48
C ILE A 511 -7.22 10.37 -32.75
N ARG A 512 -6.01 10.85 -33.02
CA ARG A 512 -5.71 11.70 -34.18
C ARG A 512 -5.80 10.94 -35.51
N LYS A 513 -5.18 9.76 -35.58
CA LYS A 513 -5.06 8.98 -36.83
C LYS A 513 -6.40 8.39 -37.25
N ASP A 514 -7.15 7.85 -36.30
CA ASP A 514 -8.42 7.16 -36.54
C ASP A 514 -9.64 8.04 -36.28
N LYS A 515 -9.44 9.32 -35.88
CA LYS A 515 -10.49 10.32 -35.59
C LYS A 515 -11.52 9.85 -34.56
N LEU A 516 -11.03 9.26 -33.48
CA LEU A 516 -11.87 8.76 -32.39
C LEU A 516 -12.47 9.94 -31.61
N THR A 517 -13.76 9.87 -31.29
CA THR A 517 -14.54 10.95 -30.67
C THR A 517 -15.13 10.60 -29.32
N SER A 518 -15.10 9.32 -28.94
CA SER A 518 -15.66 8.83 -27.68
C SER A 518 -14.71 7.86 -26.94
N VAL A 519 -14.95 7.68 -25.65
CA VAL A 519 -14.17 6.74 -24.84
C VAL A 519 -14.43 5.30 -25.28
N GLU A 520 -15.65 5.02 -25.70
CA GLU A 520 -16.09 3.73 -26.23
C GLU A 520 -15.28 3.35 -27.48
N GLU A 521 -15.11 4.27 -28.44
CA GLU A 521 -14.30 4.06 -29.65
C GLU A 521 -12.82 3.84 -29.33
N VAL A 522 -12.25 4.59 -28.37
CA VAL A 522 -10.90 4.35 -27.85
C VAL A 522 -10.79 2.97 -27.20
N GLY A 523 -11.83 2.55 -26.49
CA GLY A 523 -11.93 1.23 -25.86
C GLY A 523 -12.01 0.09 -26.86
N GLU A 524 -12.75 0.23 -27.96
CA GLU A 524 -12.79 -0.77 -29.03
C GLU A 524 -11.42 -0.93 -29.70
N LYS A 525 -10.69 0.17 -29.89
CA LYS A 525 -9.39 0.15 -30.59
C LYS A 525 -8.23 -0.32 -29.71
N LEU A 526 -8.13 0.20 -28.49
CA LEU A 526 -6.97 0.04 -27.61
C LEU A 526 -7.29 -0.74 -26.32
N LEU A 527 -8.54 -1.21 -26.16
CA LEU A 527 -9.05 -1.85 -24.94
C LEU A 527 -9.06 -0.93 -23.71
N CYS A 528 -8.62 0.33 -23.83
CA CYS A 528 -8.57 1.27 -22.72
C CYS A 528 -9.98 1.59 -22.22
N GLY A 529 -10.19 1.55 -20.90
CA GLY A 529 -11.48 1.86 -20.28
C GLY A 529 -12.46 0.69 -20.21
N THR A 530 -12.19 -0.46 -20.84
CA THR A 530 -13.14 -1.57 -20.93
C THR A 530 -13.09 -2.57 -19.76
N ASN A 531 -11.99 -2.61 -18.99
CA ASN A 531 -11.80 -3.58 -17.91
C ASN A 531 -12.12 -2.99 -16.52
N CYS A 532 -11.26 -2.10 -16.00
CA CYS A 532 -11.46 -1.48 -14.67
C CYS A 532 -12.12 -0.10 -14.71
N GLY A 533 -12.26 0.51 -15.89
CA GLY A 533 -12.81 1.84 -16.08
C GLY A 533 -12.00 3.02 -15.50
N SER A 534 -10.91 2.81 -14.78
CA SER A 534 -10.29 3.92 -14.04
C SER A 534 -9.49 4.90 -14.89
N CYS A 535 -9.13 4.53 -16.12
CA CYS A 535 -8.54 5.45 -17.09
C CYS A 535 -9.57 6.34 -17.79
N ILE A 536 -10.88 6.07 -17.64
CA ILE A 536 -11.96 6.79 -18.35
C ILE A 536 -11.90 8.32 -18.13
N PRO A 537 -11.70 8.85 -16.91
CA PRO A 537 -11.61 10.30 -16.71
C PRO A 537 -10.48 10.94 -17.51
N GLU A 538 -9.28 10.34 -17.50
CA GLU A 538 -8.12 10.84 -18.25
C GLU A 538 -8.31 10.67 -19.76
N LEU A 539 -8.99 9.60 -20.21
CA LEU A 539 -9.35 9.44 -21.63
C LEU A 539 -10.27 10.57 -22.11
N LYS A 540 -11.23 11.01 -21.28
CA LYS A 540 -12.11 12.15 -21.61
C LYS A 540 -11.32 13.45 -21.73
N GLU A 541 -10.33 13.66 -20.86
CA GLU A 541 -9.44 14.82 -20.94
C GLU A 541 -8.61 14.82 -22.22
N LEU A 542 -8.00 13.69 -22.58
CA LEU A 542 -7.24 13.57 -23.82
C LEU A 542 -8.10 13.77 -25.07
N LEU A 543 -9.33 13.26 -25.06
CA LEU A 543 -10.30 13.53 -26.14
C LEU A 543 -10.65 15.01 -26.22
N GLY A 544 -10.90 15.69 -25.09
CA GLY A 544 -11.12 17.13 -25.05
C GLY A 544 -9.96 17.93 -25.62
N GLN A 545 -8.73 17.64 -25.17
CA GLN A 545 -7.51 18.30 -25.66
C GLN A 545 -7.26 18.06 -27.15
N ALA A 546 -7.56 16.85 -27.65
CA ALA A 546 -7.37 16.51 -29.05
C ALA A 546 -8.44 17.12 -29.98
N MET A 547 -9.61 17.51 -29.44
CA MET A 547 -10.68 18.16 -30.19
C MET A 547 -10.56 19.70 -30.22
N GLU A 548 -9.79 20.29 -29.30
CA GLU A 548 -9.46 21.73 -29.29
C GLU A 548 -8.30 22.11 -30.22
N LEU A 549 -7.57 21.12 -30.76
CA LEU A 549 -6.48 21.24 -31.74
C LEU A 549 -6.96 20.88 -33.15
#